data_AF-A0A7Y1RKJ0-F1
#
_entry.id   AF-A0A7Y1RKJ0-F1
#
_cell.length_a   1.000
_cell.length_b   1.000
_cell.length_c   1.000
_cell.angle_alpha   90.00
_cell.angle_beta   90.00
_cell.angle_gamma   90.00
#
_symmetry.space_group_name_H-M   'P 1'
#
loop_
_entity.id
_entity.type
_entity.pdbx_description
1 polymer ?
#
loop_
_entity_poly.entity_id
_entity_poly.type
_entity_poly.pdbx_seq_one_letter_code
_entity_poly.pdbx_strand_id
1 'polypeptide(L)'
;MIPSMNELLRVVVAEAAPAAAGHASSGGLGDFIVGAFKAGGPFMFVNLFWLAASLAVIGERAVTLLFRYRLNATAFIEQVHKMVRSGNLDRAVKFCGMAPRSPLARVIRAGLINANRGELEVAKAVEEALAEYTPHVSRRVQWLWSLANIATLVGLVGTIVGLIGTFRALGNVPAEQKQALLSNGISEAMYNTGFGLSIAVLCIVSHLFFSNYSKNMVELVELNALKLENLLSRRGSLEVIPSDSDVRAAS
;
A
#
# COMPACT_ATOMS: atom_id res chain seq x y z
N MET A 1 24.84 7.08 7.06
CA MET A 1 24.55 6.09 6.00
C MET A 1 23.15 5.57 6.28
N ILE A 2 22.15 5.98 5.50
CA ILE A 2 20.74 5.63 5.73
C ILE A 2 20.53 4.22 5.17
N PRO A 3 20.14 3.21 5.97
CA PRO A 3 19.96 1.85 5.47
C PRO A 3 18.90 1.84 4.37
N SER A 4 19.16 1.08 3.30
CA SER A 4 18.21 0.99 2.19
C SER A 4 16.89 0.39 2.68
N MET A 5 15.77 0.86 2.13
CA MET A 5 14.45 0.42 2.55
C MET A 5 14.23 -1.10 2.44
N ASN A 6 14.99 -1.77 1.57
CA ASN A 6 14.99 -3.23 1.43
C ASN A 6 15.74 -3.93 2.58
N GLU A 7 16.77 -3.30 3.14
CA GLU A 7 17.43 -3.78 4.36
C GLU A 7 16.56 -3.58 5.59
N LEU A 8 15.89 -2.43 5.72
CA LEU A 8 14.91 -2.23 6.79
C LEU A 8 13.76 -3.23 6.70
N LEU A 9 13.27 -3.53 5.49
CA LEU A 9 12.27 -4.57 5.26
C LEU A 9 12.80 -5.97 5.62
N ARG A 10 14.04 -6.28 5.27
CA ARG A 10 14.67 -7.56 5.64
C ARG A 10 14.87 -7.69 7.13
N VAL A 11 15.35 -6.66 7.81
CA VAL A 11 15.51 -6.64 9.27
C VAL A 11 14.15 -6.80 9.93
N VAL A 12 13.13 -6.03 9.53
CA VAL A 12 11.80 -6.14 10.16
C VAL A 12 11.10 -7.46 9.85
N VAL A 13 11.21 -7.99 8.63
CA VAL A 13 10.68 -9.33 8.30
C VAL A 13 11.45 -10.42 9.05
N ALA A 14 12.77 -10.28 9.19
CA ALA A 14 13.62 -11.19 9.95
C ALA A 14 13.47 -11.05 11.48
N GLU A 15 12.95 -9.94 11.98
CA GLU A 15 12.60 -9.67 13.40
C GLU A 15 11.13 -10.00 13.71
N ALA A 16 10.26 -10.04 12.69
CA ALA A 16 8.87 -10.50 12.78
C ALA A 16 8.75 -12.03 12.66
N ALA A 17 9.61 -12.67 11.87
CA ALA A 17 9.72 -14.12 11.75
C ALA A 17 10.10 -14.89 13.06
N PRO A 18 10.99 -14.40 13.95
CA PRO A 18 11.41 -15.09 15.16
C PRO A 18 10.37 -14.98 16.28
N ALA A 19 9.44 -14.01 16.26
CA ALA A 19 8.30 -14.01 17.20
C ALA A 19 7.28 -15.12 16.87
N ALA A 20 7.18 -15.52 15.60
CA ALA A 20 6.42 -16.71 15.18
C ALA A 20 7.22 -18.01 15.33
N ALA A 21 8.55 -17.95 15.40
CA ALA A 21 9.43 -19.13 15.42
C ALA A 21 10.10 -19.44 16.78
N GLY A 22 10.05 -18.54 17.77
CA GLY A 22 10.71 -18.69 19.07
C GLY A 22 10.11 -19.76 19.99
N HIS A 23 8.96 -20.33 19.64
CA HIS A 23 8.37 -21.52 20.28
C HIS A 23 8.05 -22.62 19.25
N ALA A 24 8.76 -22.65 18.11
CA ALA A 24 8.68 -23.77 17.17
C ALA A 24 9.46 -24.99 17.71
N SER A 25 9.07 -25.50 18.88
CA SER A 25 9.38 -26.87 19.27
C SER A 25 8.44 -27.79 18.51
N SER A 26 8.87 -28.24 17.32
CA SER A 26 8.35 -29.40 16.56
C SER A 26 6.85 -29.46 16.20
N GLY A 27 6.05 -28.46 16.58
CA GLY A 27 4.62 -28.38 16.37
C GLY A 27 4.26 -27.22 15.46
N GLY A 28 3.35 -27.43 14.50
CA GLY A 28 2.98 -26.42 13.51
C GLY A 28 2.37 -25.14 14.12
N LEU A 29 2.00 -24.18 13.27
CA LEU A 29 1.32 -22.92 13.62
C LEU A 29 0.13 -23.11 14.59
N GLY A 30 -0.49 -24.29 14.58
CA GLY A 30 -1.52 -24.71 15.53
C GLY A 30 -1.05 -24.87 16.98
N ASP A 31 0.15 -25.39 17.25
CA ASP A 31 0.65 -25.56 18.62
C ASP A 31 1.06 -24.23 19.25
N PHE A 32 1.53 -23.28 18.44
CA PHE A 32 1.75 -21.89 18.86
C PHE A 32 0.43 -21.20 19.22
N ILE A 33 -0.61 -21.35 18.39
CA ILE A 33 -1.94 -20.79 18.67
C ILE A 33 -2.53 -21.42 19.92
N VAL A 34 -2.44 -22.74 20.09
CA VAL A 34 -2.97 -23.45 21.28
C VAL A 34 -2.19 -23.10 22.55
N GLY A 35 -0.86 -22.97 22.47
CA GLY A 35 -0.01 -22.56 23.60
C GLY A 35 -0.27 -21.10 24.01
N ALA A 36 -0.40 -20.21 23.02
CA ALA A 36 -0.83 -18.85 23.26
C ALA A 36 -2.21 -18.84 23.92
N PHE A 37 -3.22 -19.53 23.38
CA PHE A 37 -4.58 -19.57 23.93
C PHE A 37 -4.64 -20.05 25.38
N LYS A 38 -3.78 -20.99 25.77
CA LYS A 38 -3.67 -21.46 27.16
C LYS A 38 -3.04 -20.42 28.10
N ALA A 39 -2.19 -19.54 27.60
CA ALA A 39 -1.43 -18.57 28.40
C ALA A 39 -1.98 -17.13 28.37
N GLY A 40 -2.63 -16.70 27.28
CA GLY A 40 -3.16 -15.34 27.07
C GLY A 40 -4.63 -15.14 27.41
N GLY A 41 -5.28 -16.18 27.94
CA GLY A 41 -6.65 -16.12 28.45
C GLY A 41 -7.72 -15.75 27.41
N PRO A 42 -8.95 -15.44 27.86
CA PRO A 42 -10.09 -15.23 26.97
C PRO A 42 -9.99 -13.94 26.13
N PHE A 43 -9.16 -12.96 26.52
CA PHE A 43 -9.00 -11.75 25.73
C PHE A 43 -8.19 -11.98 24.43
N MET A 44 -7.49 -13.11 24.34
CA MET A 44 -6.77 -13.52 23.12
C MET A 44 -7.68 -13.61 21.88
N PHE A 45 -8.94 -14.01 22.04
CA PHE A 45 -9.89 -14.12 20.92
C PHE A 45 -10.08 -12.77 20.22
N VAL A 46 -10.04 -11.66 20.97
CA VAL A 46 -10.17 -10.31 20.42
C VAL A 46 -8.94 -9.93 19.58
N ASN A 47 -7.73 -10.27 20.07
CA ASN A 47 -6.50 -10.07 19.31
C ASN A 47 -6.45 -10.93 18.05
N LEU A 48 -6.94 -12.17 18.09
CA LEU A 48 -6.99 -13.05 16.92
C LEU A 48 -7.95 -12.50 15.86
N PHE A 49 -9.10 -11.98 16.27
CA PHE A 49 -10.02 -11.29 15.36
C PHE A 49 -9.34 -10.12 14.65
N TRP A 50 -8.56 -9.32 15.40
CA TRP A 50 -7.84 -8.19 14.83
C TRP A 50 -6.70 -8.61 13.89
N LEU A 51 -5.99 -9.69 14.22
CA LEU A 51 -5.00 -10.32 13.34
C LEU A 51 -5.66 -10.79 12.02
N ALA A 52 -6.80 -11.47 12.10
CA ALA A 52 -7.52 -11.92 10.91
C ALA A 52 -8.00 -10.75 10.05
N ALA A 53 -8.55 -9.70 10.67
CA ALA A 53 -8.98 -8.49 9.98
C ALA A 53 -7.82 -7.77 9.28
N SER A 54 -6.69 -7.60 9.96
CA SER A 54 -5.48 -7.00 9.38
C SER A 54 -4.92 -7.83 8.21
N LEU A 55 -4.82 -9.15 8.36
CA LEU A 55 -4.39 -10.04 7.27
C LEU A 55 -5.35 -10.01 6.08
N ALA A 56 -6.66 -9.95 6.30
CA ALA A 56 -7.65 -9.83 5.23
C ALA A 56 -7.45 -8.53 4.42
N VAL A 57 -7.22 -7.41 5.11
CA VAL A 57 -6.95 -6.12 4.46
C VAL A 57 -5.62 -6.13 3.72
N ILE A 58 -4.56 -6.68 4.32
CA ILE A 58 -3.25 -6.84 3.68
C ILE A 58 -3.38 -7.72 2.43
N GLY A 59 -4.12 -8.82 2.51
CA GLY A 59 -4.37 -9.74 1.40
C GLY A 59 -5.17 -9.09 0.25
N GLU A 60 -6.28 -8.41 0.55
CA GLU A 60 -7.05 -7.66 -0.46
C GLU A 60 -6.16 -6.64 -1.18
N ARG A 61 -5.32 -5.92 -0.43
CA ARG A 61 -4.39 -4.92 -0.97
C ARG A 61 -3.31 -5.58 -1.82
N ALA A 62 -2.67 -6.63 -1.32
CA ALA A 62 -1.64 -7.37 -2.04
C ALA A 62 -2.18 -7.91 -3.36
N VAL A 63 -3.35 -8.54 -3.35
CA VAL A 63 -4.01 -9.07 -4.55
C VAL A 63 -4.39 -7.93 -5.50
N THR A 64 -4.98 -6.84 -5.01
CA THR A 64 -5.36 -5.71 -5.88
C THR A 64 -4.14 -5.07 -6.53
N LEU A 65 -3.07 -4.80 -5.79
CA LEU A 65 -1.82 -4.27 -6.35
C LEU A 65 -1.17 -5.26 -7.32
N LEU A 66 -0.94 -6.49 -6.88
CA LEU A 66 -0.16 -7.48 -7.61
C LEU A 66 -0.92 -8.15 -8.75
N PHE A 67 -2.25 -8.08 -8.83
CA PHE A 67 -3.01 -8.60 -9.97
C PHE A 67 -3.65 -7.50 -10.82
N ARG A 68 -4.13 -6.39 -10.27
CA ARG A 68 -4.80 -5.34 -11.09
C ARG A 68 -3.85 -4.29 -11.65
N TYR A 69 -2.69 -4.05 -11.02
CA TYR A 69 -1.73 -3.04 -11.47
C TYR A 69 -0.49 -3.63 -12.17
N ARG A 70 -0.46 -4.94 -12.49
CA ARG A 70 0.56 -5.62 -13.32
C ARG A 70 0.50 -5.21 -14.79
N LEU A 71 0.29 -3.94 -15.10
CA LEU A 71 0.61 -3.44 -16.42
C LEU A 71 2.08 -3.05 -16.40
N ASN A 72 2.86 -3.64 -17.30
CA ASN A 72 4.23 -3.23 -17.57
C ASN A 72 4.18 -1.79 -18.11
N ALA A 73 4.15 -0.82 -17.20
CA ALA A 73 4.04 0.60 -17.49
C ALA A 73 5.07 1.02 -18.55
N THR A 74 6.30 0.54 -18.42
CA THR A 74 7.40 0.77 -19.38
C THR A 74 7.05 0.30 -20.79
N ALA A 75 6.61 -0.95 -20.95
CA ALA A 75 6.26 -1.50 -22.27
C ALA A 75 5.01 -0.84 -22.87
N PHE A 76 4.05 -0.48 -22.03
CA PHE A 76 2.84 0.23 -22.44
C PHE A 76 3.17 1.63 -22.97
N ILE A 77 3.98 2.41 -22.24
CA ILE A 77 4.40 3.75 -22.64
C ILE A 77 5.24 3.72 -23.91
N GLU A 78 6.14 2.76 -24.04
CA GLU A 78 6.97 2.63 -25.24
C GLU A 78 6.11 2.39 -26.49
N GLN A 79 5.07 1.55 -26.40
CA GLN A 79 4.11 1.35 -27.48
C GLN A 79 3.31 2.62 -27.77
N VAL A 80 2.84 3.34 -26.75
CA VAL A 80 2.14 4.62 -26.93
C VAL A 80 3.04 5.64 -27.62
N HIS A 81 4.27 5.85 -27.14
CA HIS A 81 5.24 6.75 -27.75
C HIS A 81 5.53 6.40 -29.22
N LYS A 82 5.63 5.11 -29.55
CA LYS A 82 5.80 4.66 -30.94
C LYS A 82 4.60 5.03 -31.80
N MET A 83 3.37 4.85 -31.30
CA MET A 83 2.14 5.21 -32.02
C MET A 83 2.01 6.72 -32.21
N VAL A 84 2.32 7.51 -31.18
CA VAL A 84 2.29 8.99 -31.23
C VAL A 84 3.33 9.52 -32.23
N ARG A 85 4.57 8.99 -32.21
CA ARG A 85 5.60 9.35 -33.21
C ARG A 85 5.23 8.98 -34.64
N SER A 86 4.46 7.90 -34.82
CA SER A 86 3.97 7.49 -36.15
C SER A 86 2.79 8.33 -36.66
N GLY A 87 2.34 9.35 -35.91
CA GLY A 87 1.21 10.21 -36.29
C GLY A 87 -0.17 9.60 -36.09
N ASN A 88 -0.27 8.38 -35.59
CA ASN A 88 -1.54 7.64 -35.44
C ASN A 88 -2.17 7.88 -34.05
N LEU A 89 -2.65 9.10 -33.78
CA LEU A 89 -3.28 9.47 -32.50
C LEU A 89 -4.52 8.63 -32.19
N ASP A 90 -5.38 8.36 -33.17
CA ASP A 90 -6.55 7.50 -33.01
C ASP A 90 -6.22 6.08 -32.54
N ARG A 91 -5.12 5.50 -33.05
CA ARG A 91 -4.65 4.19 -32.59
C ARG A 91 -4.13 4.25 -31.17
N ALA A 92 -3.40 5.32 -30.81
CA ALA A 92 -2.91 5.52 -29.46
C ALA A 92 -4.05 5.67 -28.44
N VAL A 93 -5.11 6.43 -28.78
CA VAL A 93 -6.31 6.58 -27.95
C VAL A 93 -7.04 5.25 -27.77
N LYS A 94 -7.22 4.47 -28.84
CA LYS A 94 -7.83 3.13 -28.76
C LYS A 94 -6.99 2.16 -27.94
N PHE A 95 -5.66 2.19 -28.09
CA PHE A 95 -4.75 1.37 -27.31
C PHE A 95 -4.82 1.68 -25.81
N CYS A 96 -4.91 2.96 -25.45
CA CYS A 96 -5.15 3.35 -24.06
C CYS A 96 -6.54 2.94 -23.55
N GLY A 97 -7.54 2.92 -24.42
CA GLY A 97 -8.90 2.43 -24.11
C GLY A 97 -8.98 0.94 -23.78
N MET A 98 -8.01 0.12 -24.21
CA MET A 98 -7.98 -1.33 -23.91
C MET A 98 -7.56 -1.62 -22.45
N ALA A 99 -6.99 -0.65 -21.73
CA ALA A 99 -6.55 -0.79 -20.35
C ALA A 99 -7.25 0.21 -19.39
N PRO A 100 -8.60 0.22 -19.29
CA PRO A 100 -9.34 1.25 -18.55
C PRO A 100 -9.13 1.19 -17.03
N ARG A 101 -8.58 0.08 -16.51
CA ARG A 101 -8.27 -0.08 -15.09
C ARG A 101 -6.91 0.50 -14.69
N SER A 102 -6.10 0.91 -15.67
CA SER A 102 -4.77 1.49 -15.43
C SER A 102 -4.86 3.01 -15.26
N PRO A 103 -4.33 3.58 -14.15
CA PRO A 103 -4.21 5.04 -14.00
C PRO A 103 -3.41 5.65 -15.16
N LEU A 104 -2.31 4.99 -15.53
CA LEU A 104 -1.41 5.42 -16.60
C LEU A 104 -2.15 5.54 -17.94
N ALA A 105 -2.98 4.56 -18.30
CA ALA A 105 -3.69 4.57 -19.57
C ALA A 105 -4.77 5.68 -19.61
N ARG A 106 -5.43 5.99 -18.48
CA ARG A 106 -6.44 7.06 -18.42
C ARG A 106 -5.80 8.45 -18.51
N VAL A 107 -4.70 8.69 -17.79
CA VAL A 107 -3.97 9.98 -17.85
C VAL A 107 -3.42 10.22 -19.27
N ILE A 108 -2.76 9.22 -19.85
CA ILE A 108 -2.24 9.31 -21.23
C ILE A 108 -3.38 9.55 -22.22
N ARG A 109 -4.52 8.85 -22.08
CA ARG A 109 -5.67 9.03 -22.96
C ARG A 109 -6.25 10.45 -22.89
N ALA A 110 -6.32 11.04 -21.70
CA ALA A 110 -6.80 12.42 -21.54
C ALA A 110 -5.91 13.42 -22.28
N GLY A 111 -4.59 13.28 -22.19
CA GLY A 111 -3.64 14.09 -22.96
C GLY A 111 -3.75 13.88 -24.47
N LEU A 112 -3.91 12.62 -24.93
CA LEU A 112 -4.03 12.31 -26.36
C LEU A 112 -5.32 12.83 -27.00
N ILE A 113 -6.45 12.85 -26.28
CA ILE A 113 -7.73 13.37 -26.80
C ILE A 113 -7.65 14.87 -27.05
N ASN A 114 -6.93 15.61 -26.19
CA ASN A 114 -6.78 17.06 -26.30
C ASN A 114 -5.55 17.48 -27.11
N ALA A 115 -4.81 16.54 -27.70
CA ALA A 115 -3.58 16.80 -28.46
C ALA A 115 -3.75 17.83 -29.60
N ASN A 116 -4.95 17.97 -30.17
CA ASN A 116 -5.24 18.91 -31.26
C ASN A 116 -5.72 20.30 -30.78
N ARG A 117 -5.90 20.52 -29.47
CA ARG A 117 -6.48 21.77 -28.93
C ARG A 117 -5.46 22.77 -28.38
N GLY A 118 -4.17 22.45 -28.55
CA GLY A 118 -3.05 23.29 -28.10
C GLY A 118 -2.42 22.81 -26.79
N GLU A 119 -1.15 23.20 -26.57
CA GLU A 119 -0.31 22.76 -25.46
C GLU A 119 -0.94 23.01 -24.08
N LEU A 120 -1.53 24.19 -23.89
CA LEU A 120 -2.15 24.58 -22.63
C LEU A 120 -3.37 23.71 -22.26
N GLU A 121 -4.17 23.27 -23.24
CA GLU A 121 -5.31 22.38 -22.99
C GLU A 121 -4.87 20.95 -22.71
N VAL A 122 -3.79 20.48 -23.36
CA VAL A 122 -3.19 19.16 -23.08
C VAL A 122 -2.67 19.10 -21.66
N ALA A 123 -1.90 20.11 -21.23
CA ALA A 123 -1.34 20.22 -19.89
C ALA A 123 -2.45 20.16 -18.82
N LYS A 124 -3.49 20.98 -19.00
CA LYS A 124 -4.65 21.03 -18.09
C LYS A 124 -5.39 19.69 -18.00
N ALA A 125 -5.62 19.03 -19.14
CA ALA A 125 -6.32 17.74 -19.15
C ALA A 125 -5.52 16.61 -18.49
N VAL A 126 -4.19 16.65 -18.63
CA VAL A 126 -3.28 15.71 -17.96
C VAL A 126 -3.28 15.95 -16.45
N GLU A 127 -3.18 17.21 -16.02
CA GLU A 127 -3.18 17.60 -14.61
C GLU A 127 -4.51 17.28 -13.92
N GLU A 128 -5.64 17.54 -14.58
CA GLU A 128 -6.98 17.18 -14.09
C GLU A 128 -7.11 15.66 -13.90
N ALA A 129 -6.66 14.87 -14.89
CA ALA A 129 -6.67 13.42 -14.77
C ALA A 129 -5.76 12.94 -13.62
N LEU A 130 -4.56 13.49 -13.48
CA LEU A 130 -3.64 13.17 -12.38
C LEU A 130 -4.27 13.49 -11.01
N ALA A 131 -4.87 14.68 -10.86
CA ALA A 131 -5.55 15.09 -9.63
C ALA A 131 -6.73 14.17 -9.27
N GLU A 132 -7.44 13.62 -10.27
CA GLU A 132 -8.48 12.62 -10.05
C GLU A 132 -7.90 11.27 -9.58
N TYR A 133 -6.81 10.77 -10.19
CA TYR A 133 -6.29 9.42 -9.89
C TYR A 133 -5.39 9.32 -8.66
N THR A 134 -4.61 10.35 -8.34
CA THR A 134 -3.71 10.37 -7.16
C THR A 134 -4.41 9.96 -5.85
N PRO A 135 -5.62 10.49 -5.52
CA PRO A 135 -6.35 10.03 -4.34
C PRO A 135 -6.85 8.58 -4.50
N HIS A 136 -7.21 8.11 -5.70
CA HIS A 136 -7.66 6.73 -5.92
C HIS A 136 -6.55 5.69 -5.70
N VAL A 137 -5.31 6.00 -6.08
CA VAL A 137 -4.16 5.11 -5.90
C VAL A 137 -3.71 5.06 -4.43
N SER A 138 -3.80 6.19 -3.72
CA SER A 138 -3.44 6.29 -2.29
C SER A 138 -4.59 5.87 -1.34
N ARG A 139 -5.83 5.78 -1.84
CA ARG A 139 -7.01 5.39 -1.04
C ARG A 139 -6.80 4.00 -0.44
N ARG A 140 -7.12 3.89 0.86
CA ARG A 140 -7.05 2.66 1.69
C ARG A 140 -5.66 2.24 2.15
N VAL A 141 -4.56 2.85 1.70
CA VAL A 141 -3.24 2.61 2.32
C VAL A 141 -3.20 3.18 3.74
N GLN A 142 -3.82 4.35 3.97
CA GLN A 142 -3.94 4.95 5.30
C GLN A 142 -4.69 4.08 6.31
N TRP A 143 -5.59 3.19 5.87
CA TRP A 143 -6.34 2.31 6.77
C TRP A 143 -5.43 1.34 7.50
N LEU A 144 -4.34 0.89 6.88
CA LEU A 144 -3.35 0.02 7.54
C LEU A 144 -2.68 0.71 8.73
N TRP A 145 -2.44 2.03 8.64
CA TRP A 145 -1.87 2.79 9.74
C TRP A 145 -2.88 2.93 10.89
N SER A 146 -4.14 3.25 10.59
CA SER A 146 -5.21 3.25 11.59
C SER A 146 -5.39 1.88 12.24
N LEU A 147 -5.33 0.80 11.45
CA LEU A 147 -5.45 -0.56 11.96
C LEU A 147 -4.30 -0.93 12.91
N ALA A 148 -3.08 -0.48 12.62
CA ALA A 148 -1.93 -0.68 13.50
C ALA A 148 -2.14 -0.01 14.85
N ASN A 149 -2.58 1.25 14.87
CA ASN A 149 -2.82 1.97 16.11
C ASN A 149 -3.91 1.31 16.95
N ILE A 150 -5.02 0.90 16.31
CA ILE A 150 -6.09 0.19 17.01
C ILE A 150 -5.58 -1.17 17.54
N ALA A 151 -4.72 -1.89 16.80
CA ALA A 151 -4.11 -3.15 17.27
C ALA A 151 -3.35 -2.96 18.59
N THR A 152 -2.51 -1.92 18.64
CA THR A 152 -1.72 -1.58 19.84
C THR A 152 -2.63 -1.24 21.02
N LEU A 153 -3.67 -0.45 20.79
CA LEU A 153 -4.63 -0.08 21.82
C LEU A 153 -5.43 -1.29 22.33
N VAL A 154 -5.84 -2.20 21.44
CA VAL A 154 -6.50 -3.46 21.83
C VAL A 154 -5.57 -4.34 22.68
N GLY A 155 -4.29 -4.42 22.32
CA GLY A 155 -3.26 -5.11 23.12
C GLY A 155 -3.13 -4.53 24.53
N LEU A 156 -3.12 -3.19 24.64
CA LEU A 156 -3.05 -2.47 25.92
C LEU A 156 -4.35 -2.60 26.74
N VAL A 157 -5.51 -2.67 26.09
CA VAL A 157 -6.77 -2.92 26.81
C VAL A 157 -6.76 -4.31 27.43
N GLY A 158 -6.28 -5.34 26.73
CA GLY A 158 -6.27 -6.67 27.31
C GLY A 158 -5.24 -6.89 28.42
N THR A 159 -4.13 -6.13 28.47
CA THR A 159 -3.28 -6.10 29.68
C THR A 159 -4.05 -5.58 30.88
N ILE A 160 -4.78 -4.48 30.70
CA ILE A 160 -5.60 -3.89 31.76
C ILE A 160 -6.67 -4.88 32.22
N VAL A 161 -7.37 -5.54 31.29
CA VAL A 161 -8.40 -6.53 31.62
C VAL A 161 -7.81 -7.74 32.36
N GLY A 162 -6.67 -8.27 31.91
CA GLY A 162 -5.99 -9.40 32.57
C GLY A 162 -5.53 -9.08 33.99
N LEU A 163 -4.92 -7.91 34.18
CA LEU A 163 -4.51 -7.45 35.52
C LEU A 163 -5.71 -7.20 36.44
N ILE A 164 -6.79 -6.59 35.94
CA ILE A 164 -8.03 -6.38 36.72
C ILE A 164 -8.61 -7.74 37.17
N GLY A 165 -8.65 -8.73 36.27
CA GLY A 165 -9.12 -10.08 36.61
C GLY A 165 -8.25 -10.73 37.70
N THR A 166 -6.94 -10.57 37.59
CA THR A 166 -5.94 -11.11 38.52
C THR A 166 -6.08 -10.50 39.92
N PHE A 167 -6.18 -9.17 40.02
CA PHE A 167 -6.35 -8.48 41.30
C PHE A 167 -7.69 -8.78 41.96
N ARG A 168 -8.76 -9.01 41.17
CA ARG A 168 -10.05 -9.47 41.72
C ARG A 168 -9.95 -10.87 42.32
N ALA A 169 -9.23 -11.79 41.68
CA ALA A 169 -9.07 -13.16 42.17
C ALA A 169 -8.24 -13.21 43.47
N LEU A 170 -7.25 -12.32 43.64
CA LEU A 170 -6.37 -12.27 44.81
C LEU A 170 -7.08 -12.02 46.15
N GLY A 171 -8.27 -11.42 46.14
CA GLY A 171 -9.03 -11.10 47.35
C GLY A 171 -9.53 -12.32 48.12
N ASN A 172 -9.79 -13.44 47.43
CA ASN A 172 -10.47 -14.62 47.99
C ASN A 172 -9.58 -15.87 48.11
N VAL A 173 -8.26 -15.72 47.92
CA VAL A 173 -7.33 -16.85 47.77
C VAL A 173 -6.34 -16.92 48.95
N PRO A 174 -5.96 -18.13 49.42
CA PRO A 174 -4.93 -18.31 50.45
C PRO A 174 -3.58 -17.69 50.07
N ALA A 175 -2.83 -17.17 51.04
CA ALA A 175 -1.57 -16.47 50.82
C ALA A 175 -0.55 -17.25 49.98
N GLU A 176 -0.50 -18.58 50.14
CA GLU A 176 0.39 -19.50 49.42
C GLU A 176 0.12 -19.54 47.90
N GLN A 177 -1.13 -19.34 47.48
CA GLN A 177 -1.53 -19.39 46.07
C GLN A 177 -1.51 -18.01 45.40
N LYS A 178 -1.43 -16.92 46.18
CA LYS A 178 -1.44 -15.54 45.67
C LYS A 178 -0.29 -15.26 44.72
N GLN A 179 0.91 -15.74 45.03
CA GLN A 179 2.10 -15.52 44.21
C GLN A 179 1.96 -16.17 42.83
N ALA A 180 1.47 -17.42 42.77
CA ALA A 180 1.27 -18.14 41.52
C ALA A 180 0.18 -17.47 40.64
N LEU A 181 -0.95 -17.08 41.24
CA LEU A 181 -2.01 -16.36 40.55
C LEU A 181 -1.56 -15.02 39.99
N LEU A 182 -0.83 -14.24 40.77
CA LEU A 182 -0.29 -12.95 40.33
C LEU A 182 0.68 -13.13 39.15
N SER A 183 1.60 -14.09 39.26
CA SER A 183 2.56 -14.40 38.20
C SER A 183 1.87 -14.82 36.89
N ASN A 184 0.85 -15.68 36.98
CA ASN A 184 0.08 -16.11 35.81
C ASN A 184 -0.68 -14.95 35.16
N GLY A 185 -1.32 -14.10 35.97
CA GLY A 185 -2.05 -12.93 35.49
C GLY A 185 -1.18 -11.87 34.82
N ILE A 186 0.02 -11.63 35.36
CA ILE A 186 1.01 -10.75 34.73
C ILE A 186 1.50 -11.36 33.42
N SER A 187 1.75 -12.67 33.39
CA SER A 187 2.17 -13.36 32.17
C SER A 187 1.10 -13.26 31.07
N GLU A 188 -0.16 -13.52 31.41
CA GLU A 188 -1.31 -13.37 30.50
C GLU A 188 -1.38 -11.97 29.90
N ALA A 189 -1.26 -10.96 30.77
CA ALA A 189 -1.26 -9.57 30.38
C ALA A 189 -0.09 -9.28 29.40
N MET A 190 1.13 -9.70 29.71
CA MET A 190 2.29 -9.49 28.83
C MET A 190 2.14 -10.13 27.46
N TYR A 191 1.56 -11.34 27.38
CA TYR A 191 1.26 -11.97 26.09
C TYR A 191 0.30 -11.12 25.25
N ASN A 192 -0.75 -10.55 25.86
CA ASN A 192 -1.73 -9.75 25.14
C ASN A 192 -1.11 -8.47 24.52
N THR A 193 -0.15 -7.85 25.20
CA THR A 193 0.59 -6.70 24.66
C THR A 193 1.57 -7.13 23.57
N GLY A 194 2.30 -8.22 23.78
CA GLY A 194 3.22 -8.77 22.79
C GLY A 194 2.50 -9.01 21.46
N PHE A 195 1.36 -9.69 21.50
CA PHE A 195 0.53 -9.93 20.31
C PHE A 195 0.00 -8.66 19.67
N GLY A 196 -0.54 -7.72 20.45
CA GLY A 196 -1.04 -6.44 19.92
C GLY A 196 0.04 -5.64 19.20
N LEU A 197 1.25 -5.62 19.75
CA LEU A 197 2.40 -4.94 19.13
C LEU A 197 2.89 -5.68 17.88
N SER A 198 2.94 -7.02 17.89
CA SER A 198 3.31 -7.82 16.71
C SER A 198 2.36 -7.55 15.53
N ILE A 199 1.06 -7.48 15.79
CA ILE A 199 0.05 -7.15 14.76
C ILE A 199 0.26 -5.72 14.25
N ALA A 200 0.51 -4.77 15.15
CA ALA A 200 0.75 -3.37 14.77
C ALA A 200 1.97 -3.22 13.85
N VAL A 201 3.08 -3.89 14.18
CA VAL A 201 4.30 -3.89 13.36
C VAL A 201 4.01 -4.44 11.97
N LEU A 202 3.30 -5.57 11.85
CA LEU A 202 2.93 -6.16 10.57
C LEU A 202 2.11 -5.19 9.70
N CYS A 203 1.15 -4.50 10.30
CA CYS A 203 0.33 -3.49 9.63
C CYS A 203 1.18 -2.30 9.14
N ILE A 204 2.11 -1.80 9.97
CA ILE A 204 2.97 -0.66 9.62
C ILE A 204 3.93 -1.02 8.48
N VAL A 205 4.55 -2.19 8.52
CA VAL A 205 5.45 -2.65 7.45
C VAL A 205 4.71 -2.76 6.13
N SER A 206 3.51 -3.36 6.17
CA SER A 206 2.64 -3.47 5.01
C SER A 206 2.25 -2.08 4.48
N HIS A 207 1.89 -1.16 5.36
CA HIS A 207 1.59 0.23 5.01
C HIS A 207 2.77 0.90 4.29
N LEU A 208 3.99 0.78 4.83
CA LEU A 208 5.19 1.35 4.24
C LEU A 208 5.44 0.78 2.83
N PHE A 209 5.37 -0.54 2.67
CA PHE A 209 5.56 -1.17 1.37
C PHE A 209 4.54 -0.69 0.33
N PHE A 210 3.25 -0.70 0.68
CA PHE A 210 2.19 -0.28 -0.23
C PHE A 210 2.19 1.23 -0.51
N SER A 211 2.53 2.05 0.47
CA SER A 211 2.65 3.51 0.33
C SER A 211 3.76 3.87 -0.64
N ASN A 212 4.94 3.26 -0.49
CA ASN A 212 6.07 3.50 -1.38
C ASN A 212 5.81 3.00 -2.80
N TYR A 213 5.21 1.81 -2.94
CA TYR A 213 4.81 1.33 -4.27
C TYR A 213 3.82 2.28 -4.94
N SER A 214 2.80 2.74 -4.22
CA SER A 214 1.78 3.67 -4.73
C SER A 214 2.41 5.01 -5.15
N LYS A 215 3.33 5.56 -4.36
CA LYS A 215 4.07 6.79 -4.70
C LYS A 215 4.90 6.62 -5.97
N ASN A 216 5.69 5.55 -6.07
CA ASN A 216 6.50 5.28 -7.25
C ASN A 216 5.64 5.11 -8.51
N MET A 217 4.44 4.53 -8.38
CA MET A 217 3.50 4.45 -9.49
C MET A 217 3.01 5.83 -9.94
N VAL A 218 2.62 6.70 -9.00
CA VAL A 218 2.17 8.06 -9.31
C VAL A 218 3.28 8.85 -9.99
N GLU A 219 4.50 8.84 -9.44
CA GLU A 219 5.67 9.51 -10.01
C GLU A 219 5.98 9.01 -11.43
N LEU A 220 5.88 7.69 -11.65
CA LEU A 220 6.04 7.12 -12.99
C LEU A 220 4.94 7.62 -13.95
N VAL A 221 3.69 7.72 -13.52
CA VAL A 221 2.61 8.25 -14.37
C VAL A 221 2.87 9.73 -14.69
N GLU A 222 3.20 10.55 -13.70
CA GLU A 222 3.50 11.98 -13.86
C GLU A 222 4.66 12.21 -14.84
N LEU A 223 5.78 11.52 -14.63
CA LEU A 223 6.96 11.66 -15.48
C LEU A 223 6.66 11.28 -16.95
N ASN A 224 5.86 10.25 -17.17
CA ASN A 224 5.51 9.83 -18.53
C ASN A 224 4.44 10.72 -19.16
N ALA A 225 3.56 11.30 -18.35
CA ALA A 225 2.61 12.31 -18.82
C ALA A 225 3.35 13.58 -19.28
N LEU A 226 4.34 14.05 -18.52
CA LEU A 226 5.21 15.17 -18.91
C LEU A 226 6.01 14.88 -20.18
N LYS A 227 6.55 13.67 -20.33
CA LYS A 227 7.23 13.26 -21.57
C LYS A 227 6.28 13.30 -22.77
N LEU A 228 5.04 12.84 -22.60
CA LEU A 228 4.04 12.86 -23.65
C LEU A 228 3.66 14.30 -24.02
N GLU A 229 3.45 15.17 -23.04
CA GLU A 229 3.16 16.59 -23.24
C GLU A 229 4.28 17.26 -24.04
N ASN A 230 5.55 17.04 -23.67
CA ASN A 230 6.69 17.59 -24.41
C ASN A 230 6.74 17.08 -25.87
N LEU A 231 6.45 15.80 -26.11
CA LEU A 231 6.37 15.23 -27.45
C LEU A 231 5.24 15.85 -28.29
N LEU A 232 4.09 16.11 -27.67
CA LEU A 232 2.94 16.74 -28.32
C LEU A 232 3.19 18.22 -28.59
N SER A 233 3.77 18.94 -27.62
CA SER A 233 4.19 20.34 -27.75
C SER A 233 5.14 20.52 -28.94
N ARG A 234 6.22 19.73 -29.00
CA ARG A 234 7.20 19.77 -30.09
C ARG A 234 6.60 19.44 -31.46
N ARG A 235 5.54 18.63 -31.52
CA ARG A 235 4.78 18.38 -32.76
C ARG A 235 3.88 19.57 -33.13
N GLY A 236 3.18 20.15 -32.16
CA GLY A 236 2.42 21.38 -32.35
C GLY A 236 3.30 22.53 -32.85
N SER A 237 4.54 22.66 -32.35
CA SER A 237 5.49 23.66 -32.83
C SER A 237 5.91 23.46 -34.29
N LEU A 238 5.94 22.22 -34.79
CA LEU A 238 6.30 21.91 -36.19
C LEU A 238 5.15 22.17 -37.17
N GLU A 239 3.91 22.13 -36.71
CA GLU A 239 2.71 22.40 -37.53
C GLU A 239 2.42 23.91 -37.62
N VAL A 240 3.01 24.73 -36.74
CA VAL A 240 2.87 26.19 -36.69
C VAL A 240 3.95 26.93 -37.51
N ILE A 241 5.00 26.25 -37.99
CA ILE A 241 5.96 26.86 -38.91
C ILE A 241 5.24 27.01 -40.27
N PRO A 242 5.04 28.25 -40.79
CA PRO A 242 4.44 28.43 -42.11
C PRO A 242 5.28 27.66 -43.13
N SER A 243 4.62 26.92 -44.01
CA SER A 243 5.34 26.22 -45.06
C SER A 243 6.09 27.25 -45.92
N ASP A 244 7.27 26.92 -46.44
CA ASP A 244 8.03 27.82 -47.34
C ASP A 244 7.19 28.17 -48.60
N SER A 245 6.11 27.42 -48.88
CA SER A 245 5.09 27.75 -49.87
C SER A 245 4.18 28.92 -49.48
N ASP A 246 3.90 29.15 -48.19
CA ASP A 246 3.09 30.28 -47.72
C ASP A 246 3.88 31.60 -47.74
N VAL A 247 5.19 31.54 -47.49
CA VAL A 247 6.11 32.69 -47.58
C VAL A 247 6.34 33.09 -49.04
N ARG A 248 6.46 32.12 -49.96
CA ARG A 248 6.58 32.38 -51.41
C ARG A 248 5.28 32.81 -52.08
N ALA A 249 4.13 32.50 -51.50
CA ALA A 249 2.84 32.99 -51.99
C ALA A 249 2.54 34.43 -51.55
N ALA A 250 3.29 34.95 -50.57
CA ALA A 250 3.16 36.30 -50.03
C ALA A 250 4.28 37.27 -50.49
N SER A 251 5.20 36.82 -51.33
CA SER A 251 6.28 37.60 -51.95
C SER A 251 6.07 37.76 -53.45
#